data_AF-A0A257M9N8-F1
#
_entry.id   AF-A0A257M9N8-F1
#
_cell.length_a   1.000
_cell.length_b   1.000
_cell.length_c   1.000
_cell.angle_alpha   90.00
_cell.angle_beta   90.00
_cell.angle_gamma   90.00
#
_symmetry.space_group_name_H-M   'P 1'
#
loop_
_entity.id
_entity.type
_entity.pdbx_description
1 polymer ?
#
loop_
_entity_poly.entity_id
_entity_poly.type
_entity_poly.pdbx_seq_one_letter_code
_entity_poly.pdbx_strand_id
1 'polypeptide(L)' 'MKKRKVKGIARDTLHFILEASRSSQPNEFAGLLSVQEDIISDVLILPGTESSRMSALVRLYML' A
#
# COMPACT_ATOMS: atom_id res chain seq x y z
N MET A 1 19.18 15.51 5.34
CA MET A 1 17.77 15.23 5.65
C MET A 1 17.70 14.10 6.68
N LYS A 2 17.05 14.29 7.84
CA LYS A 2 16.86 13.20 8.84
C LYS A 2 15.96 12.13 8.22
N LYS A 3 16.40 10.87 8.18
CA LYS A 3 15.53 9.75 7.78
C LYS A 3 14.38 9.67 8.80
N ARG A 4 13.13 9.87 8.36
CA ARG A 4 11.96 9.57 9.19
C ARG A 4 11.96 8.06 9.43
N LYS A 5 12.05 7.67 10.71
CA LYS A 5 12.12 6.25 11.09
C LYS A 5 10.70 5.80 11.39
N VAL A 6 10.14 4.95 10.54
CA VAL A 6 8.86 4.30 10.82
C VAL A 6 9.03 3.42 12.07
N LYS A 7 8.12 3.57 13.02
CA LYS A 7 8.12 2.86 14.32
C LYS A 7 7.07 1.76 14.38
N GLY A 8 6.05 1.81 13.52
CA GLY A 8 5.00 0.79 13.48
C GLY A 8 4.01 1.00 12.35
N ILE A 9 3.04 0.09 12.29
CA ILE A 9 1.88 0.12 11.40
C ILE A 9 0.62 -0.01 12.27
N ALA A 10 -0.39 0.82 11.99
CA ALA A 10 -1.67 0.70 12.65
C ALA A 10 -2.29 -0.67 12.33
N ARG A 11 -2.91 -1.28 13.34
CA ARG A 11 -3.45 -2.64 13.25
C ARG A 11 -4.45 -2.78 12.10
N ASP A 12 -5.34 -1.81 11.98
CA ASP A 12 -6.42 -1.84 10.99
C ASP A 12 -5.85 -1.71 9.57
N THR A 13 -4.81 -0.90 9.38
CA THR A 13 -4.08 -0.76 8.11
C THR A 13 -3.39 -2.06 7.72
N LEU A 14 -2.72 -2.72 8.67
CA LEU A 14 -2.10 -4.03 8.42
C LEU A 14 -3.15 -5.07 8.07
N HIS A 15 -4.27 -5.11 8.79
CA HIS A 15 -5.38 -6.03 8.53
C HIS A 15 -5.95 -5.81 7.13
N PHE A 16 -6.18 -4.55 6.75
CA PHE A 16 -6.64 -4.20 5.41
C PHE A 16 -5.68 -4.67 4.32
N ILE A 17 -4.37 -4.45 4.48
CA ILE A 17 -3.36 -4.89 3.51
C ILE A 17 -3.40 -6.42 3.35
N LEU A 18 -3.47 -7.17 4.45
CA LEU A 18 -3.50 -8.63 4.41
C LEU A 18 -4.76 -9.16 3.70
N GLU A 19 -5.92 -8.59 3.99
CA GLU A 19 -7.17 -8.99 3.34
C GLU A 19 -7.20 -8.60 1.85
N ALA A 20 -6.73 -7.39 1.51
CA ALA A 20 -6.61 -6.96 0.12
C ALA A 20 -5.65 -7.88 -0.67
N SER A 21 -4.52 -8.27 -0.09
CA SER A 21 -3.60 -9.25 -0.68
C SER A 21 -4.25 -10.62 -0.86
N ARG A 22 -4.99 -11.11 0.13
CA ARG A 22 -5.71 -12.39 0.05
C ARG A 22 -6.76 -12.38 -1.07
N SER A 23 -7.54 -11.31 -1.19
CA SER A 23 -8.54 -11.16 -2.26
C SER A 23 -7.92 -10.96 -3.64
N SER A 24 -6.68 -10.47 -3.73
CA SER A 24 -6.00 -10.24 -5.00
C SER A 24 -5.38 -11.51 -5.59
N GLN A 25 -5.25 -12.58 -4.81
CA GLN A 25 -4.65 -13.83 -5.28
C GLN A 25 -5.36 -14.37 -6.54
N PRO A 26 -4.64 -14.77 -7.60
CA PRO A 26 -3.18 -14.95 -7.73
C PRO A 26 -2.41 -13.70 -8.20
N ASN A 27 -3.07 -12.57 -8.36
CA ASN A 27 -2.47 -11.34 -8.85
C ASN A 27 -1.79 -10.55 -7.73
N GLU A 28 -0.90 -9.63 -8.12
CA GLU A 28 -0.20 -8.76 -7.18
C GLU A 28 -1.06 -7.57 -6.74
N PHE A 29 -0.99 -7.28 -5.44
CA PHE A 29 -1.54 -6.08 -4.82
C PHE A 29 -0.39 -5.14 -4.44
N ALA A 30 -0.50 -3.87 -4.80
CA ALA A 30 0.44 -2.83 -4.40
C ALA A 30 -0.31 -1.53 -4.07
N GLY A 31 0.26 -0.76 -3.15
CA GLY A 31 -0.28 0.52 -2.71
C GLY A 31 0.80 1.39 -2.06
N LEU A 32 0.49 2.67 -1.85
CA LEU A 32 1.39 3.63 -1.22
C LEU A 32 1.09 3.74 0.28
N LEU A 33 2.11 3.62 1.13
CA LEU A 33 1.96 3.72 2.58
C LEU A 33 2.08 5.17 3.04
N SER A 34 1.07 5.67 3.74
CA SER A 34 1.07 7.00 4.36
C SER A 34 1.56 6.91 5.80
N VAL A 35 2.40 7.86 6.21
CA VAL A 35 3.02 7.89 7.55
C VAL A 35 2.65 9.16 8.29
N GLN A 36 1.95 8.99 9.41
CA GLN A 36 1.60 10.04 10.37
C GLN A 36 2.32 9.73 11.68
N GLU A 37 3.04 10.70 12.25
CA GLU A 37 3.74 10.54 13.54
C GLU A 37 4.62 9.26 13.66
N ASP A 38 5.33 8.91 12.59
CA ASP A 38 6.16 7.69 12.46
C ASP A 38 5.39 6.36 12.44
N ILE A 39 4.05 6.40 12.37
CA ILE A 39 3.19 5.22 12.21
C ILE A 39 2.62 5.19 10.80
N ILE A 40 2.69 4.04 10.14
CA ILE A 40 1.94 3.79 8.90
C ILE A 40 0.47 3.72 9.30
N SER A 41 -0.28 4.77 8.95
CA SER A 41 -1.69 4.96 9.34
C SER A 41 -2.63 4.53 8.23
N ASP A 42 -2.22 4.70 6.97
CA ASP A 42 -3.10 4.48 5.83
C ASP A 42 -2.34 3.84 4.66
N VAL A 43 -3.09 3.18 3.78
CA VAL A 43 -2.62 2.74 2.47
C VAL A 43 -3.49 3.38 1.40
N LEU A 44 -2.86 4.12 0.49
CA LEU A 44 -3.51 4.68 -0.68
C LEU A 44 -3.46 3.66 -1.80
N ILE A 45 -4.63 3.26 -2.27
CA ILE A 45 -4.80 2.48 -3.48
C ILE A 45 -5.12 3.47 -4.59
N LEU A 46 -4.30 3.50 -5.63
CA LEU A 46 -4.56 4.35 -6.78
C LEU A 46 -5.51 3.62 -7.76
N PRO A 47 -6.59 4.25 -8.22
CA PRO A 47 -7.38 3.70 -9.32
C PRO A 47 -6.51 3.61 -10.58
N GLY A 48 -6.62 2.50 -11.33
CA GLY A 48 -5.81 2.25 -12.53
C GLY A 48 -4.60 1.32 -12.34
N THR A 49 -4.53 0.59 -11.22
CA THR A 49 -3.64 -0.57 -11.07
C THR A 49 -4.12 -1.71 -11.97
N GLU A 50 -3.46 -1.88 -13.11
CA GLU A 50 -3.56 -3.09 -13.93
C GLU A 50 -2.80 -4.21 -13.22
N SER A 51 -3.50 -5.03 -12.45
CA SER A 51 -2.94 -6.22 -11.82
C SER A 51 -2.74 -7.33 -12.87
N SER A 52 -1.52 -7.45 -13.39
CA SER A 52 -1.12 -8.59 -14.23
C SER A 52 -0.40 -9.64 -13.38
N ARG A 53 -0.32 -10.88 -13.89
CA ARG A 53 0.35 -12.04 -13.27
C ARG A 53 1.84 -11.84 -12.96
N MET A 54 2.43 -10.72 -13.37
CA MET A 54 3.88 -10.49 -13.41
C MET A 54 4.34 -9.18 -12.75
N SER A 55 3.44 -8.20 -12.51
CA SER A 55 3.75 -6.92 -11.84
C SER A 55 2.48 -6.12 -11.53
N ALA A 56 2.46 -5.39 -10.41
CA ALA A 56 1.55 -4.27 -10.14
C ALA A 56 2.19 -2.93 -10.56
N LEU A 57 1.55 -2.18 -11.47
CA LEU A 57 2.07 -0.92 -12.01
C LEU A 57 1.28 0.28 -11.47
N VAL A 58 1.93 1.12 -10.66
CA VAL A 58 1.31 2.30 -10.03
C VAL A 58 1.49 3.51 -10.94
N ARG A 59 0.40 4.00 -11.53
CA ARG A 59 0.40 5.18 -12.41
C ARG A 59 0.22 6.45 -11.58
N LEU A 60 1.34 7.11 -11.26
CA LEU A 60 1.39 8.30 -10.39
C LEU A 60 0.84 9.60 -11.03
N TYR A 61 0.41 9.57 -12.30
CA TYR A 61 -0.04 10.77 -13.05
C TYR A 61 -1.52 11.12 -12.85
N MET A 62 -2.24 10.39 -11.99
CA MET A 62 -3.61 10.73 -11.59
C MET A 62 -3.67 11.57 -10.29
N LEU A 63 -2.52 12.16 -9.90
CA LEU A 63 -2.42 13.18 -8.86
C LEU A 63 -2.60 14.57 -9.45
#